data_AF-A0A7K1WTH7-F1
#
_entry.id   AF-A0A7K1WTH7-F1
#
_cell.length_a   1.000
_cell.length_b   1.000
_cell.length_c   1.000
_cell.angle_alpha   90.00
_cell.angle_beta   90.00
_cell.angle_gamma   90.00
#
_symmetry.space_group_name_H-M   'P 1'
#
loop_
_entity.id
_entity.type
_entity.pdbx_description
1 polymer ?
#
loop_
_entity_poly.entity_id
_entity_poly.type
_entity_poly.pdbx_seq_one_letter_code
_entity_poly.pdbx_strand_id
1 'polypeptide(L)'
;MFSFKEYSREIIATIILIGVLIVLRMVIAKLIRRFAATSQLFEHRTNLVIKYINILMNILVVTTLIVIWGVQTEDIFITISSIATVIGVAMFAQWSILSNITSGMVLFFSFPFRIGDTIKIHDKDFPIEAEIEDINTFHVSLKTKEGEKIIFPNNLLLQKGISIIPAKYEEREFFD
;
A
#
# COMPACT_ATOMS: atom_id res chain seq x y z
N MET A 1 -15.24 0.55 45.41
CA MET A 1 -14.25 1.63 45.67
C MET A 1 -12.89 1.06 45.32
N PHE A 2 -12.34 1.39 44.15
CA PHE A 2 -11.04 0.89 43.68
C PHE A 2 -9.96 1.35 44.66
N SER A 3 -9.31 0.42 45.35
CA SER A 3 -8.26 0.76 46.32
C SER A 3 -6.99 1.12 45.56
N PHE A 4 -6.70 2.42 45.41
CA PHE A 4 -5.47 2.95 44.81
C PHE A 4 -4.17 2.36 45.40
N LYS A 5 -4.25 1.70 46.56
CA LYS A 5 -3.12 1.03 47.20
C LYS A 5 -2.64 -0.19 46.40
N GLU A 6 -3.55 -0.88 45.71
CA GLU A 6 -3.29 -2.14 45.01
C GLU A 6 -2.45 -1.96 43.75
N TYR A 7 -2.62 -0.84 43.03
CA TYR A 7 -1.86 -0.51 41.81
C TYR A 7 -0.80 0.60 42.01
N SER A 8 -0.49 0.92 43.27
CA SER A 8 0.39 2.05 43.57
C SER A 8 1.79 1.88 42.98
N ARG A 9 2.28 0.63 42.88
CA ARG A 9 3.60 0.33 42.32
C ARG A 9 3.64 0.49 40.81
N GLU A 10 2.62 0.00 40.12
CA GLU A 10 2.44 0.01 38.67
C GLU A 10 2.26 1.44 38.17
N ILE A 11 1.49 2.25 38.90
CA ILE A 11 1.30 3.67 38.62
C ILE A 11 2.61 4.43 38.79
N ILE A 12 3.33 4.23 39.89
CA ILE A 12 4.64 4.88 40.13
C ILE A 12 5.66 4.47 39.06
N ALA A 13 5.75 3.16 38.74
CA ALA A 13 6.63 2.65 37.69
C ALA A 13 6.29 3.26 36.32
N THR A 14 5.00 3.41 36.01
CA THR A 14 4.54 4.06 34.78
C THR A 14 4.93 5.54 34.73
N ILE A 15 4.79 6.28 35.83
CA ILE A 15 5.21 7.69 35.91
C ILE A 15 6.72 7.82 35.72
N ILE A 16 7.50 6.97 36.38
CA ILE A 16 8.96 6.94 36.22
C ILE A 16 9.34 6.63 34.77
N LEU A 17 8.71 5.63 34.16
CA LEU A 17 8.93 5.25 32.76
C LEU A 17 8.67 6.44 31.81
N ILE A 18 7.55 7.15 31.99
CA ILE A 18 7.22 8.32 31.17
C ILE A 18 8.26 9.44 31.37
N GLY A 19 8.68 9.70 32.61
CA GLY A 19 9.71 10.69 32.91
C GLY A 19 11.04 10.35 32.22
N VAL A 20 11.49 9.10 32.34
CA VAL A 20 12.72 8.60 31.68
C VAL A 20 12.60 8.71 30.17
N LEU A 21 11.46 8.35 29.58
CA LEU A 21 11.21 8.43 28.15
C LEU A 21 11.35 9.86 27.61
N ILE A 22 10.76 10.85 28.30
CA ILE A 22 10.82 12.25 27.89
C ILE A 22 12.28 12.73 27.90
N VAL A 23 13.01 12.44 28.98
CA VAL A 23 14.44 12.80 29.10
C VAL A 23 15.24 12.13 28.00
N LEU A 24 15.05 10.82 27.78
CA LEU A 24 15.76 10.05 26.78
C LEU A 24 15.50 10.57 25.36
N ARG A 25 14.27 10.95 25.03
CA ARG A 25 13.92 11.56 23.74
C ARG A 25 14.68 12.86 23.51
N MET A 26 14.71 13.73 24.51
CA MET A 26 15.42 15.01 24.42
C MET A 26 16.92 14.79 24.23
N VAL A 27 17.51 13.89 25.01
CA VAL A 27 18.95 13.56 24.94
C VAL A 27 19.30 12.97 23.57
N ILE A 28 18.58 11.94 23.13
CA ILE A 28 18.83 11.29 21.84
C ILE A 28 18.67 12.28 20.68
N ALA A 29 17.58 13.06 20.65
CA ALA A 29 17.37 14.04 19.59
C ALA A 29 18.49 15.08 19.55
N LYS A 30 18.98 15.53 20.72
CA LYS A 30 20.12 16.46 20.82
C LYS A 30 21.41 15.84 20.32
N LEU A 31 21.69 14.58 20.67
CA LEU A 31 22.88 13.85 20.21
C LEU A 31 22.87 13.66 18.69
N ILE A 32 21.75 13.22 18.12
CA ILE A 32 21.60 13.03 16.68
C ILE A 32 21.79 14.35 15.93
N ARG A 33 21.18 15.45 16.40
CA ARG A 33 21.36 16.77 15.78
C ARG A 33 22.80 17.26 15.86
N ARG A 34 23.47 17.06 16.99
CA ARG A 34 24.88 17.45 17.17
C ARG A 34 25.82 16.65 16.26
N PHE A 35 25.57 15.35 16.12
CA PHE A 35 26.32 14.49 15.21
C PHE A 35 26.07 14.88 13.75
N ALA A 36 24.82 15.13 13.36
CA ALA A 36 24.45 15.54 12.01
C ALA A 36 25.09 16.88 11.61
N ALA A 37 25.13 17.85 12.53
CA ALA A 37 25.79 19.14 12.31
C ALA A 37 27.31 19.00 12.07
N THR A 38 27.94 18.02 12.72
CA THR A 38 29.38 17.74 12.56
C THR A 38 29.70 16.97 11.27
N SER A 39 28.73 16.22 10.74
CA SER A 39 28.89 15.32 9.59
C SER A 39 28.30 15.86 8.27
N GLN A 40 27.92 17.15 8.22
CA GLN A 40 27.29 17.79 7.06
C GLN A 40 26.05 17.04 6.52
N LEU A 41 25.32 16.33 7.39
CA LEU A 41 24.11 15.62 6.98
C LEU A 41 22.95 16.61 6.79
N PHE A 42 22.21 16.46 5.69
CA PHE A 42 20.99 17.24 5.43
C PHE A 42 19.96 17.08 6.56
N GLU A 43 19.30 18.19 6.94
CA GLU A 43 18.30 18.21 8.02
C GLU A 43 17.16 17.19 7.80
N HIS A 44 16.77 16.96 6.54
CA HIS A 44 15.72 15.99 6.21
C HIS A 44 16.07 14.56 6.66
N ARG A 45 17.31 14.11 6.41
CA ARG A 45 17.77 12.77 6.82
C ARG A 45 17.84 12.66 8.34
N THR A 46 18.29 13.72 9.01
CA THR A 46 18.34 13.80 10.48
C THR A 46 16.96 13.64 11.11
N ASN A 47 15.95 14.31 10.56
CA ASN A 47 14.57 14.18 11.05
C ASN A 47 13.99 12.78 10.82
N LEU A 48 14.33 12.10 9.71
CA LEU A 48 13.95 10.71 9.49
C LEU A 48 14.58 9.77 10.54
N VAL A 49 15.85 9.94 10.84
CA VAL A 49 16.54 9.14 11.89
C VAL A 49 15.89 9.35 13.25
N ILE A 50 15.60 10.60 13.64
CA ILE A 50 14.89 10.90 14.89
C ILE A 50 13.50 10.26 14.89
N LYS A 51 12.77 10.31 13.76
CA LYS A 51 11.46 9.67 13.62
C LYS A 51 11.54 8.15 13.86
N TYR A 52 12.49 7.46 13.25
CA TYR A 52 12.66 6.02 13.44
C TYR A 52 13.02 5.65 14.88
N ILE A 53 13.91 6.41 15.52
CA ILE A 53 14.25 6.16 16.93
C ILE A 53 13.05 6.44 17.85
N ASN A 54 12.25 7.47 17.57
CA ASN A 54 11.02 7.70 18.31
C ASN A 54 10.01 6.55 18.14
N ILE A 55 9.89 5.97 16.94
CA ILE A 55 9.07 4.78 16.70
C ILE A 55 9.58 3.59 17.53
N LEU A 56 10.89 3.33 17.51
CA LEU A 56 11.49 2.26 18.31
C LEU A 56 11.25 2.48 19.81
N MET A 57 11.44 3.69 20.31
CA MET A 57 11.19 4.03 21.71
C MET A 57 9.71 3.89 22.10
N ASN A 58 8.78 4.23 21.19
CA ASN A 58 7.36 3.97 21.42
C ASN A 58 7.10 2.47 21.60
N ILE A 59 7.66 1.62 20.74
CA ILE A 59 7.51 0.16 20.83
C ILE A 59 8.03 -0.33 22.19
N LEU A 60 9.25 0.07 22.58
CA LEU A 60 9.85 -0.34 23.86
C LEU A 60 9.00 0.09 25.08
N VAL A 61 8.43 1.29 25.05
CA VAL A 61 7.56 1.79 26.12
C VAL A 61 6.28 0.97 26.20
N VAL A 62 5.64 0.70 25.07
CA VAL A 62 4.43 -0.14 25.03
C VAL A 62 4.74 -1.53 25.59
N THR A 63 5.84 -2.16 25.17
CA THR A 63 6.28 -3.46 25.71
C THR A 63 6.54 -3.39 27.21
N THR A 64 7.19 -2.34 27.70
CA THR A 64 7.48 -2.19 29.14
C THR A 64 6.19 -1.97 29.94
N LEU A 65 5.22 -1.22 29.42
CA LEU A 65 3.91 -1.04 30.04
C LEU A 65 3.16 -2.36 30.15
N ILE A 66 3.16 -3.18 29.11
CA ILE A 66 2.56 -4.54 29.14
C ILE A 66 3.14 -5.35 30.30
N VAL A 67 4.46 -5.27 30.52
CA VAL A 67 5.14 -5.96 31.63
C VAL A 67 4.80 -5.35 33.00
N ILE A 68 4.83 -4.02 33.13
CA ILE A 68 4.52 -3.31 34.38
C ILE A 68 3.12 -3.67 34.87
N TRP A 69 2.15 -3.71 33.95
CA TRP A 69 0.75 -3.99 34.27
C TRP A 69 0.42 -5.49 34.30
N GLY A 70 1.43 -6.36 34.13
CA GLY A 70 1.26 -7.80 34.26
C GLY A 70 0.28 -8.41 33.26
N VAL A 71 0.16 -7.83 32.07
CA VAL A 71 -0.77 -8.31 31.03
C VAL A 71 -0.40 -9.75 30.67
N GLN A 72 -1.39 -10.64 30.68
CA GLN A 72 -1.17 -12.05 30.37
C GLN A 72 -0.84 -12.21 28.89
N THR A 73 0.03 -13.16 28.56
CA THR A 73 0.42 -13.42 27.17
C THR A 73 -0.77 -13.78 26.29
N GLU A 74 -1.77 -14.47 26.85
CA GLU A 74 -3.02 -14.81 26.16
C GLU A 74 -3.79 -13.56 25.70
N ASP A 75 -3.95 -12.56 26.58
CA ASP A 75 -4.63 -11.29 26.26
C ASP A 75 -3.90 -10.51 25.15
N ILE A 76 -2.57 -10.60 25.11
CA ILE A 76 -1.74 -10.01 24.04
C ILE A 76 -2.06 -10.69 22.70
N PHE A 77 -2.08 -12.03 22.67
CA PHE A 77 -2.41 -12.79 21.46
C PHE A 77 -3.83 -12.51 20.98
N ILE A 78 -4.80 -12.43 21.88
CA ILE A 78 -6.19 -12.09 21.55
C ILE A 78 -6.27 -10.69 20.92
N THR A 79 -5.56 -9.72 21.50
CA THR A 79 -5.54 -8.34 20.99
C THR A 79 -4.88 -8.25 19.62
N ILE A 80 -3.72 -8.87 19.43
CA ILE A 80 -3.02 -8.92 18.14
C ILE A 80 -3.88 -9.62 17.10
N SER A 81 -4.51 -10.75 17.45
CA SER A 81 -5.40 -11.49 16.56
C SER A 81 -6.60 -10.64 16.14
N SER A 82 -7.18 -9.89 17.07
CA SER A 82 -8.30 -8.98 16.80
C SER A 82 -7.89 -7.84 15.85
N ILE A 83 -6.74 -7.20 16.10
CA ILE A 83 -6.19 -6.17 15.20
C ILE A 83 -5.89 -6.76 13.82
N ALA A 84 -5.26 -7.93 13.76
CA ALA A 84 -4.96 -8.62 12.51
C ALA A 84 -6.24 -8.97 11.75
N THR A 85 -7.29 -9.39 12.45
CA THR A 85 -8.61 -9.66 11.86
C THR A 85 -9.21 -8.39 11.24
N VAL A 86 -9.20 -7.27 11.96
CA VAL A 86 -9.71 -5.98 11.44
C VAL A 86 -8.92 -5.54 10.21
N ILE A 87 -7.58 -5.64 10.25
CA ILE A 87 -6.72 -5.33 9.11
C ILE A 87 -7.04 -6.25 7.92
N GLY A 88 -7.19 -7.55 8.16
CA GLY A 88 -7.53 -8.53 7.14
C GLY A 88 -8.86 -8.21 6.45
N VAL A 89 -9.89 -7.86 7.22
CA VAL A 89 -11.19 -7.44 6.70
C VAL A 89 -11.08 -6.13 5.90
N ALA A 90 -10.30 -5.15 6.39
CA ALA A 90 -10.08 -3.89 5.68
C ALA A 90 -9.37 -4.11 4.32
N MET A 91 -8.38 -5.01 4.28
CA MET A 91 -7.70 -5.38 3.04
C MET A 91 -8.66 -6.08 2.06
N PHE A 92 -9.52 -6.96 2.57
CA PHE A 92 -10.56 -7.59 1.75
C PHE A 92 -11.54 -6.56 1.17
N ALA A 93 -11.95 -5.56 1.95
CA ALA A 93 -12.78 -4.47 1.45
C ALA A 93 -12.10 -3.66 0.32
N GLN A 94 -10.77 -3.58 0.32
CA GLN A 94 -9.97 -2.91 -0.72
C GLN A 94 -9.54 -3.83 -1.87
N TRP A 95 -10.02 -5.07 -1.92
CA TRP A 95 -9.60 -6.08 -2.91
C TRP A 95 -9.69 -5.61 -4.36
N SER A 96 -10.72 -4.82 -4.71
CA SER A 96 -10.91 -4.31 -6.07
C SER A 96 -9.75 -3.43 -6.56
N ILE A 97 -9.18 -2.62 -5.67
CA ILE A 97 -8.03 -1.75 -5.99
C ILE A 97 -6.81 -2.61 -6.30
N LEU A 98 -6.52 -3.57 -5.41
CA LEU A 98 -5.39 -4.47 -5.58
C LEU A 98 -5.54 -5.33 -6.84
N SER A 99 -6.75 -5.85 -7.08
CA SER A 99 -7.10 -6.62 -8.27
C SER A 99 -6.86 -5.85 -9.57
N ASN A 100 -7.20 -4.55 -9.63
CA ASN A 100 -6.93 -3.75 -10.82
C ASN A 100 -5.44 -3.46 -11.03
N ILE A 101 -4.69 -3.19 -9.96
CA ILE A 101 -3.23 -3.00 -10.03
C ILE A 101 -2.55 -4.26 -10.53
N THR A 102 -2.84 -5.41 -9.92
CA THR A 102 -2.23 -6.69 -10.32
C THR A 102 -2.64 -7.07 -11.73
N SER A 103 -3.90 -6.85 -12.11
CA SER A 103 -4.36 -7.11 -13.46
C SER A 103 -3.67 -6.19 -14.48
N GLY A 104 -3.46 -4.92 -14.15
CA GLY A 104 -2.71 -3.99 -15.00
C GLY A 104 -1.29 -4.46 -15.27
N MET A 105 -0.58 -4.92 -14.23
CA MET A 105 0.76 -5.52 -14.38
C MET A 105 0.72 -6.77 -15.27
N VAL A 106 -0.26 -7.66 -15.10
CA VAL A 106 -0.40 -8.87 -15.92
C VAL A 106 -0.69 -8.52 -17.37
N LEU A 107 -1.61 -7.58 -17.63
CA LEU A 107 -1.95 -7.12 -18.98
C LEU A 107 -0.73 -6.50 -19.68
N PHE A 108 0.08 -5.74 -18.95
CA PHE A 108 1.25 -5.07 -19.51
C PHE A 108 2.43 -6.03 -19.78
N PHE A 109 2.73 -6.95 -18.86
CA PHE A 109 3.94 -7.78 -18.95
C PHE A 109 3.72 -9.17 -19.54
N SER A 110 2.51 -9.74 -19.39
CA SER A 110 2.27 -11.16 -19.65
C SER A 110 1.28 -11.42 -20.79
N PHE A 111 0.46 -10.45 -21.15
CA PHE A 111 -0.51 -10.62 -22.23
C PHE A 111 0.17 -10.49 -23.61
N PRO A 112 -0.27 -11.26 -24.63
CA PRO A 112 0.35 -11.26 -25.95
C PRO A 112 0.11 -9.97 -26.77
N PHE A 113 -0.91 -9.17 -26.43
CA PHE A 113 -1.16 -7.89 -27.11
C PHE A 113 -0.25 -6.79 -26.58
N ARG A 114 -0.07 -5.74 -27.38
CA ARG A 114 0.70 -4.54 -27.03
C ARG A 114 -0.13 -3.28 -27.24
N ILE A 115 0.35 -2.18 -26.69
CA ILE A 115 -0.18 -0.85 -26.99
C ILE A 115 -0.07 -0.62 -28.52
N GLY A 116 -1.16 -0.19 -29.14
CA GLY A 116 -1.33 -0.04 -30.58
C GLY A 116 -2.00 -1.25 -31.28
N ASP A 117 -2.14 -2.40 -30.60
CA ASP A 117 -2.87 -3.53 -31.18
C ASP A 117 -4.38 -3.27 -31.18
N THR A 118 -5.05 -3.65 -32.27
CA THR A 118 -6.51 -3.73 -32.29
C THR A 118 -6.95 -5.06 -31.70
N ILE A 119 -7.78 -5.00 -30.66
CA ILE A 119 -8.32 -6.17 -29.99
C ILE A 119 -9.84 -6.24 -30.14
N LYS A 120 -10.36 -7.46 -30.17
CA LYS A 120 -11.78 -7.78 -30.05
C LYS A 120 -12.05 -8.40 -28.69
N ILE A 121 -12.84 -7.70 -27.88
CA ILE A 121 -13.26 -8.17 -26.57
C ILE A 121 -14.54 -8.98 -26.77
N HIS A 122 -14.50 -10.25 -26.39
CA HIS A 122 -15.63 -11.16 -26.44
C HIS A 122 -16.49 -10.97 -25.19
N ASP A 123 -17.34 -9.95 -25.20
CA ASP A 123 -18.41 -9.78 -24.21
C ASP A 123 -19.73 -10.31 -24.74
N LYS A 124 -20.56 -10.87 -23.85
CA LYS A 124 -21.80 -11.57 -24.23
C LYS A 124 -22.86 -10.64 -24.81
N ASP A 125 -22.90 -9.41 -24.32
CA ASP A 125 -23.95 -8.46 -24.67
C ASP A 125 -23.53 -7.54 -25.84
N PHE A 126 -22.24 -7.15 -25.90
CA PHE A 126 -21.71 -6.28 -26.95
C PHE A 126 -20.21 -6.59 -27.20
N PRO A 127 -19.85 -7.25 -28.32
CA PRO A 127 -18.45 -7.42 -28.68
C PRO A 127 -17.85 -6.09 -29.13
N ILE A 128 -16.77 -5.65 -28.48
CA ILE A 128 -16.11 -4.37 -28.76
C ILE A 128 -14.82 -4.63 -29.55
N GLU A 129 -14.66 -3.95 -30.68
CA GLU A 129 -13.38 -3.88 -31.42
C GLU A 129 -12.75 -2.50 -31.21
N ALA A 130 -11.58 -2.47 -30.58
CA ALA A 130 -10.88 -1.23 -30.26
C ALA A 130 -9.36 -1.41 -30.23
N GLU A 131 -8.65 -0.34 -30.56
CA GLU A 131 -7.20 -0.23 -30.43
C GLU A 131 -6.82 0.08 -28.98
N ILE A 132 -5.76 -0.55 -28.48
CA ILE A 132 -5.21 -0.26 -27.15
C ILE A 132 -4.39 1.03 -27.23
N GLU A 133 -4.92 2.13 -26.69
CA GLU A 133 -4.16 3.39 -26.61
C GLU A 133 -3.12 3.35 -25.48
N ASP A 134 -3.48 2.80 -24.32
CA ASP A 134 -2.61 2.78 -23.14
C ASP A 134 -3.07 1.78 -22.07
N ILE A 135 -2.14 1.26 -21.28
CA ILE A 135 -2.40 0.38 -20.13
C ILE A 135 -1.97 1.12 -18.85
N ASN A 136 -2.95 1.72 -18.17
CA ASN A 136 -2.74 2.44 -16.92
C ASN A 136 -2.81 1.51 -15.70
N THR A 137 -2.40 2.00 -14.53
CA THR A 137 -2.38 1.22 -13.28
C THR A 137 -3.73 0.60 -12.90
N PHE A 138 -4.85 1.25 -13.24
CA PHE A 138 -6.19 0.80 -12.84
C PHE A 138 -7.12 0.45 -14.02
N HIS A 139 -6.79 0.87 -15.23
CA HIS A 139 -7.64 0.70 -16.40
C HIS A 139 -6.81 0.66 -17.69
N VAL A 140 -7.40 0.14 -18.76
CA VAL A 140 -6.90 0.22 -20.13
C VAL A 140 -7.72 1.27 -20.88
N SER A 141 -7.04 2.17 -21.58
CA SER A 141 -7.66 3.10 -22.51
C SER A 141 -7.72 2.45 -23.88
N LEU A 142 -8.93 2.37 -24.43
CA LEU A 142 -9.22 1.78 -25.73
C LEU A 142 -9.82 2.84 -26.65
N LYS A 143 -9.58 2.74 -27.95
CA LYS A 143 -10.18 3.62 -28.95
C LYS A 143 -10.83 2.81 -30.06
N THR A 144 -12.12 3.04 -30.30
CA THR A 144 -12.84 2.37 -31.39
C THR A 144 -12.47 2.98 -32.74
N LYS A 145 -12.80 2.27 -33.82
CA LYS A 145 -12.64 2.79 -35.20
C LYS A 145 -13.46 4.06 -35.46
N GLU A 146 -14.55 4.24 -34.72
CA GLU A 146 -15.42 5.42 -34.78
C GLU A 146 -14.85 6.62 -33.98
N GLY A 147 -13.72 6.42 -33.29
CA GLY A 147 -13.03 7.45 -32.52
C GLY A 147 -13.51 7.58 -31.07
N GLU A 148 -14.39 6.71 -30.60
CA GLU A 148 -14.84 6.68 -29.20
C GLU A 148 -13.72 6.18 -28.29
N LYS A 149 -13.50 6.88 -27.16
CA LYS A 149 -12.55 6.47 -26.13
C LYS A 149 -13.26 5.69 -25.01
N ILE A 150 -12.90 4.43 -24.85
CA ILE A 150 -13.47 3.52 -23.87
C ILE A 150 -12.45 3.27 -22.75
N ILE A 151 -12.87 3.42 -21.50
CA ILE A 151 -12.05 3.15 -20.32
C ILE A 151 -12.50 1.82 -19.71
N PHE A 152 -11.62 0.82 -19.75
CA PHE A 152 -11.94 -0.53 -19.29
C PHE A 152 -11.14 -0.88 -18.03
N PRO A 153 -11.76 -1.21 -16.88
CA PRO A 153 -11.03 -1.62 -15.69
C PRO A 153 -10.15 -2.84 -15.97
N ASN A 154 -8.90 -2.80 -15.51
CA ASN A 154 -7.91 -3.85 -15.80
C ASN A 154 -8.40 -5.23 -15.39
N ASN A 155 -9.01 -5.34 -14.20
CA ASN A 155 -9.47 -6.62 -13.69
C ASN A 155 -10.63 -7.22 -14.50
N LEU A 156 -11.49 -6.37 -15.06
CA LEU A 156 -12.57 -6.80 -15.92
C LEU A 156 -12.03 -7.25 -17.26
N LEU A 157 -11.10 -6.49 -17.87
CA LEU A 157 -10.54 -6.83 -19.18
C LEU A 157 -9.81 -8.17 -19.13
N LEU A 158 -9.02 -8.40 -18.08
CA LEU A 158 -8.28 -9.64 -17.87
C LEU A 158 -9.18 -10.88 -17.78
N GLN A 159 -10.44 -10.71 -17.37
CA GLN A 159 -11.43 -11.79 -17.25
C GLN A 159 -12.22 -12.04 -18.55
N LYS A 160 -12.06 -11.20 -19.57
CA LYS A 160 -12.73 -11.36 -20.86
C LYS A 160 -11.86 -12.19 -21.82
N GLY A 161 -12.51 -12.91 -22.72
CA GLY A 161 -11.83 -13.49 -23.88
C GLY A 161 -11.43 -12.36 -24.84
N ILE A 162 -10.20 -12.40 -25.37
CA ILE A 162 -9.66 -11.36 -26.26
C ILE A 162 -9.08 -12.02 -27.51
N SER A 163 -9.43 -11.50 -28.69
CA SER A 163 -8.76 -11.81 -29.95
C SER A 163 -7.94 -10.62 -30.40
N ILE A 164 -6.70 -10.84 -30.82
CA ILE A 164 -5.85 -9.81 -31.44
C ILE A 164 -6.17 -9.81 -32.93
N ILE A 165 -6.62 -8.66 -33.44
CA ILE A 165 -6.93 -8.49 -34.86
C ILE A 165 -5.66 -7.99 -35.55
N PRO A 166 -5.09 -8.75 -36.51
CA PRO A 166 -3.96 -8.27 -37.29
C PRO A 166 -4.37 -7.03 -38.08
N ALA A 167 -3.50 -6.02 -38.12
CA ALA A 167 -3.69 -4.85 -38.95
C ALA A 167 -3.90 -5.31 -40.41
N LYS A 168 -5.07 -5.02 -40.97
CA LYS A 168 -5.34 -5.28 -42.39
C LYS A 168 -4.41 -4.36 -43.17
N TYR A 169 -3.39 -4.92 -43.81
CA TYR A 169 -2.63 -4.18 -44.82
C TYR A 169 -3.64 -3.88 -45.93
N GLU A 170 -4.13 -2.64 -46.00
CA GLU A 170 -4.74 -2.16 -47.24
C GLU A 170 -3.63 -2.29 -48.29
N GLU A 171 -3.73 -3.30 -49.15
CA GLU A 171 -3.12 -3.20 -50.47
C GLU A 171 -3.64 -1.89 -51.04
N ARG A 172 -2.81 -0.84 -50.97
CA ARG A 172 -2.95 0.27 -51.89
C ARG A 172 -2.82 -0.39 -53.25
N GLU A 173 -3.94 -0.68 -53.89
CA GLU A 173 -3.97 -0.93 -55.32
C GLU A 173 -3.25 0.28 -55.92
N PHE A 174 -1.98 0.07 -56.28
CA PHE A 174 -1.22 1.00 -57.08
C PHE A 174 -1.90 0.99 -58.44
N PHE A 175 -2.96 1.79 -58.57
CA PHE A 175 -3.36 2.31 -59.86
C PHE A 175 -2.30 3.34 -60.25
N ASP A 176 -1.28 2.83 -60.95
CA ASP A 176 -0.78 3.33 -62.24
C ASP A 176 0.58 2.69 -62.58
#